data_AF-A0A973JH55-F1
#
_entry.id   AF-A0A973JH55-F1
#
_cell.length_a   1.000
_cell.length_b   1.000
_cell.length_c   1.000
_cell.angle_alpha   90.00
_cell.angle_beta   90.00
_cell.angle_gamma   90.00
#
_symmetry.space_group_name_H-M   'P 1'
#
loop_
_entity.id
_entity.type
_entity.pdbx_description
1 polymer ?
#
loop_
_entity_poly.entity_id
_entity_poly.type
_entity_poly.pdbx_seq_one_letter_code
_entity_poly.pdbx_strand_id
1 'polypeptide(L)'
;MSSSLAATRVRKATMGIDLSIQECEATLASIVRFKFADNDDVPGPYFGSPFLAQASAKVLDALIDECDRAGDARRAAGWRKWQEWSSRTAERPVVVRRVAASARWDDWIADQQRDFLSCCVAPFVLTEADVEDLTAQVREARR
;
A
#
# COMPACT_ATOMS: atom_id res chain seq x y z
N MET A 1 -20.18 23.12 -45.31
CA MET A 1 -20.77 22.15 -44.36
C MET A 1 -19.67 21.16 -44.00
N SER A 2 -18.88 21.48 -42.96
CA SER A 2 -17.77 20.64 -42.50
C SER A 2 -18.29 19.67 -41.44
N SER A 3 -18.33 18.39 -41.76
CA SER A 3 -18.57 17.33 -40.78
C SER A 3 -17.21 16.70 -40.45
N SER A 4 -16.71 17.02 -39.26
CA SER A 4 -15.47 16.45 -38.71
C SER A 4 -15.78 15.11 -38.08
N LEU A 5 -15.24 14.05 -38.67
CA LEU A 5 -15.25 12.68 -38.13
C LEU A 5 -14.44 12.66 -36.83
N ALA A 6 -15.13 12.65 -35.69
CA ALA A 6 -14.54 12.42 -34.40
C ALA A 6 -13.98 11.00 -34.33
N ALA A 7 -12.65 10.91 -34.25
CA ALA A 7 -11.93 9.66 -34.07
C ALA A 7 -12.31 9.02 -32.72
N THR A 8 -13.03 7.90 -32.78
CA THR A 8 -13.29 7.02 -31.65
C THR A 8 -11.97 6.41 -31.17
N ARG A 9 -11.39 6.94 -30.09
CA ARG A 9 -10.28 6.28 -29.38
C ARG A 9 -10.83 5.06 -28.65
N VAL A 10 -10.50 3.88 -29.15
CA VAL A 10 -10.62 2.61 -28.42
C VAL A 10 -9.67 2.67 -27.22
N ARG A 11 -10.20 2.91 -26.01
CA ARG A 11 -9.43 2.75 -24.78
C ARG A 11 -9.29 1.25 -24.51
N LYS A 12 -8.07 0.73 -24.59
CA LYS A 12 -7.73 -0.61 -24.08
C LYS A 12 -8.02 -0.59 -22.57
N ALA A 13 -8.98 -1.38 -22.12
CA ALA A 13 -9.36 -1.47 -20.71
C ALA A 13 -8.28 -2.20 -19.92
N THR A 14 -7.19 -1.50 -19.61
CA THR A 14 -6.47 -1.77 -18.37
C THR A 14 -7.42 -1.30 -17.27
N MET A 15 -7.72 -2.14 -16.29
CA MET A 15 -8.61 -1.81 -15.17
C MET A 15 -7.92 -0.76 -14.27
N GLY A 16 -7.82 0.47 -14.78
CA GLY A 16 -7.26 1.63 -14.12
C GLY A 16 -8.37 2.36 -13.37
N ILE A 17 -8.04 2.80 -12.16
CA ILE A 17 -8.94 3.60 -11.33
C ILE A 17 -9.06 4.98 -11.99
N ASP A 18 -10.27 5.37 -12.44
CA ASP A 18 -10.56 6.68 -13.02
C ASP A 18 -10.97 7.65 -11.90
N LEU A 19 -9.98 8.10 -11.12
CA LEU A 19 -10.13 9.06 -10.04
C LEU A 19 -9.21 10.25 -10.30
N SER A 20 -9.65 11.44 -9.89
CA SER A 20 -8.79 12.61 -9.81
C SER A 20 -7.66 12.41 -8.79
N ILE A 21 -6.59 13.21 -8.89
CA ILE A 21 -5.49 13.21 -7.93
C ILE A 21 -6.03 13.37 -6.49
N GLN A 22 -6.97 14.30 -6.27
CA GLN A 22 -7.55 14.53 -4.95
C GLN A 22 -8.32 13.33 -4.41
N GLU A 23 -9.07 12.62 -5.27
CA GLU A 23 -9.81 11.43 -4.87
C GLU A 23 -8.88 10.25 -4.56
N CYS A 24 -7.81 10.08 -5.35
CA CYS A 24 -6.76 9.10 -5.06
C CYS A 24 -6.07 9.38 -3.72
N GLU A 25 -5.71 10.65 -3.45
CA GLU A 25 -5.10 11.05 -2.18
C GLU A 25 -6.03 10.81 -0.98
N ALA A 26 -7.30 11.21 -1.10
CA ALA A 26 -8.29 11.01 -0.05
C ALA A 26 -8.53 9.52 0.21
N THR A 27 -8.60 8.71 -0.85
CA THR A 27 -8.78 7.26 -0.76
C THR A 27 -7.57 6.60 -0.10
N LEU A 28 -6.36 6.91 -0.56
CA LEU A 28 -5.11 6.40 0.00
C LEU A 28 -4.96 6.77 1.49
N ALA A 29 -5.21 8.03 1.84
CA ALA A 29 -5.16 8.50 3.22
C ALA A 29 -6.20 7.79 4.10
N SER A 30 -7.40 7.53 3.56
CA SER A 30 -8.45 6.78 4.27
C SER A 30 -8.05 5.32 4.49
N ILE A 31 -7.45 4.66 3.50
CA ILE A 31 -6.94 3.29 3.63
C ILE A 31 -5.84 3.22 4.69
N VAL A 32 -4.86 4.14 4.66
CA VAL A 32 -3.77 4.17 5.64
C VAL A 32 -4.31 4.41 7.05
N ARG A 33 -5.20 5.39 7.24
CA ARG A 33 -5.84 5.63 8.53
C ARG A 33 -6.64 4.42 9.00
N PHE A 34 -7.44 3.82 8.11
CA PHE A 34 -8.16 2.61 8.44
C PHE A 34 -7.21 1.50 8.90
N LYS A 35 -6.12 1.25 8.15
CA LYS A 35 -5.15 0.19 8.47
C LYS A 35 -4.34 0.45 9.75
N PHE A 36 -3.96 1.69 10.02
CA PHE A 36 -2.93 2.00 11.03
C PHE A 36 -3.38 2.93 12.16
N ALA A 37 -4.64 3.39 12.18
CA ALA A 37 -5.15 4.13 13.33
C ALA A 37 -5.15 3.23 14.58
N ASP A 38 -4.58 3.76 15.67
CA ASP A 38 -4.20 2.98 16.86
C ASP A 38 -5.41 2.57 17.74
N ASN A 39 -6.60 3.12 17.46
CA ASN A 39 -7.76 3.03 18.35
C ASN A 39 -8.80 1.96 17.97
N ASP A 40 -8.73 1.42 16.75
CA ASP A 40 -9.68 0.40 16.29
C ASP A 40 -8.90 -0.82 15.79
N ASP A 41 -9.23 -1.98 16.32
CA ASP A 41 -8.85 -3.23 15.68
C ASP A 41 -9.45 -3.22 14.27
N VAL A 42 -8.60 -3.00 13.26
CA VAL A 42 -8.94 -3.32 11.88
C VAL A 42 -9.52 -4.71 11.93
N PRO A 43 -10.77 -4.93 11.48
CA PRO A 43 -11.37 -6.23 11.59
C PRO A 43 -10.40 -7.27 11.01
N GLY A 44 -10.14 -8.32 11.78
CA GLY A 44 -9.15 -9.35 11.49
C GLY A 44 -9.02 -9.79 10.01
N PRO A 45 -10.09 -9.88 9.19
CA PRO A 45 -9.95 -10.24 7.77
C PRO A 45 -9.20 -9.23 6.89
N TYR A 46 -8.99 -7.98 7.32
CA TYR A 46 -8.43 -6.93 6.46
C TYR A 46 -6.94 -6.65 6.72
N PHE A 47 -6.44 -6.86 7.94
CA PHE A 47 -5.02 -6.68 8.22
C PHE A 47 -4.22 -7.89 7.73
N GLY A 48 -3.19 -7.66 6.90
CA GLY A 48 -2.47 -8.76 6.23
C GLY A 48 -3.24 -9.39 5.06
N SER A 49 -4.38 -8.82 4.64
CA SER A 49 -5.16 -9.30 3.50
C SER A 49 -4.43 -9.00 2.17
N PRO A 50 -4.14 -10.02 1.34
CA PRO A 50 -3.55 -9.80 0.01
C PRO A 50 -4.43 -8.93 -0.90
N PHE A 51 -5.76 -9.03 -0.75
CA PHE A 51 -6.71 -8.24 -1.53
C PHE A 51 -6.61 -6.75 -1.19
N LEU A 52 -6.64 -6.41 0.10
CA LEU A 52 -6.50 -5.01 0.54
C LEU A 52 -5.11 -4.47 0.21
N ALA A 53 -4.07 -5.29 0.35
CA ALA A 53 -2.72 -4.90 -0.04
C ALA A 53 -2.66 -4.52 -1.53
N GLN A 54 -3.17 -5.38 -2.42
CA GLN A 54 -3.22 -5.10 -3.84
C GLN A 54 -4.08 -3.88 -4.18
N ALA A 55 -5.25 -3.72 -3.53
CA ALA A 55 -6.12 -2.57 -3.76
C ALA A 55 -5.42 -1.26 -3.37
N SER A 56 -4.77 -1.22 -2.20
CA SER A 56 -4.05 -0.05 -1.71
C SER A 56 -2.86 0.32 -2.61
N ALA A 57 -2.11 -0.67 -3.10
CA ALA A 57 -1.02 -0.46 -4.04
C ALA A 57 -1.54 0.15 -5.37
N LYS A 58 -2.63 -0.40 -5.93
CA LYS A 58 -3.24 0.13 -7.16
C LYS A 58 -3.72 1.57 -7.03
N VAL A 59 -4.22 1.97 -5.85
CA VAL A 59 -4.62 3.37 -5.59
C VAL A 59 -3.39 4.28 -5.59
N LEU A 60 -2.29 3.87 -4.97
CA LEU A 60 -1.05 4.62 -4.97
C LEU A 60 -0.43 4.70 -6.38
N ASP A 61 -0.42 3.61 -7.13
CA ASP A 61 0.06 3.59 -8.51
C ASP A 61 -0.76 4.54 -9.39
N ALA A 62 -2.09 4.49 -9.30
CA ALA A 62 -2.97 5.40 -10.02
C ALA A 62 -2.73 6.88 -9.65
N LEU A 63 -2.44 7.16 -8.38
CA LEU A 63 -2.08 8.51 -7.92
C LEU A 63 -0.78 9.01 -8.56
N ILE A 64 0.25 8.17 -8.58
CA ILE A 64 1.54 8.48 -9.18
C ILE A 64 1.38 8.70 -10.69
N ASP A 65 0.68 7.79 -11.37
CA ASP A 65 0.41 7.86 -12.80
C ASP A 65 -0.37 9.13 -13.17
N GLU A 66 -1.35 9.54 -12.37
CA GLU A 66 -2.09 10.77 -12.61
C GLU A 66 -1.22 12.02 -12.41
N CYS A 67 -0.34 12.03 -11.41
CA CYS A 67 0.63 13.12 -11.23
C CYS A 67 1.57 13.22 -12.44
N ASP A 68 2.09 12.09 -12.93
CA ASP A 68 2.96 12.04 -14.11
C ASP A 68 2.21 12.50 -15.38
N ARG A 69 0.95 12.06 -15.57
CA ARG A 69 0.10 12.51 -16.70
C ARG A 69 -0.20 14.01 -16.66
N ALA A 70 -0.33 14.59 -15.47
CA ALA A 70 -0.49 16.02 -15.27
C ALA A 70 0.81 16.82 -15.42
N GLY A 71 1.97 16.17 -15.60
CA GLY A 71 3.28 16.81 -15.68
C GLY A 71 3.85 17.26 -14.34
N ASP A 72 3.28 16.81 -13.21
CA ASP A 72 3.73 17.17 -11.86
C ASP A 72 4.75 16.16 -11.32
N ALA A 73 5.95 16.17 -11.93
CA ALA A 73 7.04 15.26 -11.59
C ALA A 73 7.47 15.37 -10.11
N ARG A 74 7.35 16.55 -9.50
CA ARG A 74 7.70 16.77 -8.10
C ARG A 74 6.74 16.01 -7.18
N ARG A 75 5.43 16.11 -7.42
CA ARG A 75 4.43 15.41 -6.61
C ARG A 75 4.54 13.90 -6.80
N ALA A 76 4.74 13.43 -8.02
CA ALA A 76 4.94 12.01 -8.31
C ALA A 76 6.17 11.45 -7.57
N ALA A 77 7.31 12.16 -7.59
CA ALA A 77 8.50 11.78 -6.83
C ALA A 77 8.25 11.79 -5.31
N GLY A 78 7.46 12.74 -4.81
CA GLY A 78 7.02 12.79 -3.42
C GLY A 78 6.24 11.54 -3.01
N TRP A 79 5.33 11.07 -3.84
CA TRP A 79 4.55 9.85 -3.59
C TRP A 79 5.40 8.57 -3.65
N ARG A 80 6.34 8.48 -4.59
CA ARG A 80 7.32 7.38 -4.65
C ARG A 80 8.16 7.31 -3.38
N LYS A 81 8.67 8.46 -2.92
CA LYS A 81 9.40 8.53 -1.65
C LYS A 81 8.50 8.22 -0.45
N TRP A 82 7.25 8.67 -0.48
CA TRP A 82 6.29 8.38 0.58
C TRP A 82 6.04 6.87 0.74
N GLN A 83 6.12 6.09 -0.33
CA GLN A 83 5.95 4.63 -0.30
C GLN A 83 7.04 3.89 0.48
N GLU A 84 8.20 4.51 0.71
CA GLU A 84 9.33 3.88 1.39
C GLU A 84 9.00 3.57 2.85
N TRP A 85 9.10 2.28 3.23
CA TRP A 85 8.79 1.83 4.59
C TRP A 85 9.74 2.38 5.65
N SER A 86 11.01 2.62 5.30
CA SER A 86 12.03 3.16 6.20
C SER A 86 11.61 4.47 6.90
N SER A 87 10.68 5.21 6.29
CA SER A 87 10.12 6.47 6.83
C SER A 87 8.90 6.30 7.76
N ARG A 88 8.41 5.08 7.97
CA ARG A 88 7.12 4.77 8.63
C ARG A 88 7.25 4.44 10.11
N THR A 89 7.73 5.40 10.88
CA THR A 89 7.96 5.23 12.34
C THR A 89 6.66 5.06 13.12
N ALA A 90 5.56 5.67 12.68
CA ALA A 90 4.26 5.61 13.37
C ALA A 90 3.52 4.29 13.12
N GLU A 91 3.59 3.76 11.90
CA GLU A 91 2.90 2.53 11.51
C GLU A 91 3.61 1.26 12.00
N ARG A 92 4.94 1.34 12.18
CA ARG A 92 5.78 0.20 12.55
C ARG A 92 5.35 -0.50 13.85
N PRO A 93 5.11 0.19 15.00
CA PRO A 93 4.62 -0.48 16.21
C PRO A 93 3.29 -1.21 16.00
N VAL A 94 2.38 -0.65 15.19
CA VAL A 94 1.09 -1.28 14.87
C VAL A 94 1.29 -2.58 14.10
N VAL A 95 2.20 -2.57 13.11
CA VAL A 95 2.54 -3.78 12.33
C VAL A 95 3.17 -4.83 13.22
N VAL A 96 4.19 -4.47 14.00
CA VAL A 96 4.87 -5.42 14.90
C VAL A 96 3.88 -6.05 15.87
N ARG A 97 3.05 -5.23 16.55
CA ARG A 97 2.02 -5.71 17.48
C ARG A 97 1.05 -6.70 16.83
N ARG A 98 0.53 -6.38 15.65
CA ARG A 98 -0.48 -7.22 14.97
C ARG A 98 0.11 -8.50 14.38
N VAL A 99 1.31 -8.42 13.80
CA VAL A 99 2.00 -9.61 13.28
C VAL A 99 2.43 -10.51 14.43
N ALA A 100 2.91 -9.95 15.54
CA ALA A 100 3.23 -10.69 16.75
C ALA A 100 2.01 -11.38 17.39
N ALA A 101 0.79 -10.90 17.14
CA ALA A 101 -0.44 -11.58 17.55
C ALA A 101 -0.90 -12.69 16.58
N SER A 102 -0.26 -12.85 15.42
CA SER A 102 -0.64 -13.88 14.43
C SER A 102 -0.33 -15.27 14.96
N ALA A 103 -1.33 -16.15 14.99
CA ALA A 103 -1.19 -17.52 15.48
C ALA A 103 -0.22 -18.37 14.63
N ARG A 104 -0.14 -18.09 13.32
CA ARG A 104 0.60 -18.92 12.36
C ARG A 104 2.02 -18.44 12.07
N TRP A 105 2.46 -17.35 12.71
CA TRP A 105 3.74 -16.71 12.40
C TRP A 105 4.92 -17.68 12.49
N ASP A 106 4.97 -18.49 13.56
CA ASP A 106 6.06 -19.43 13.81
C ASP A 106 5.99 -20.70 12.92
N ASP A 107 4.83 -20.97 12.31
CA ASP A 107 4.63 -22.10 11.39
C ASP A 107 5.06 -21.76 9.95
N TRP A 108 5.23 -20.47 9.66
CA TRP A 108 5.56 -19.99 8.32
C TRP A 108 7.07 -20.04 8.06
N ILE A 109 7.44 -20.47 6.85
CA ILE A 109 8.81 -20.31 6.37
C ILE A 109 9.11 -18.83 6.08
N ALA A 110 10.40 -18.49 5.94
CA ALA A 110 10.85 -17.11 5.74
C ALA A 110 10.14 -16.38 4.58
N ASP A 111 9.91 -17.06 3.45
CA ASP A 111 9.22 -16.46 2.30
C ASP A 111 7.75 -16.15 2.62
N GLN A 112 7.06 -17.04 3.34
CA GLN A 112 5.68 -16.81 3.77
C GLN A 112 5.57 -15.67 4.78
N GLN A 113 6.55 -15.57 5.70
CA GLN A 113 6.63 -14.46 6.64
C GLN A 113 6.84 -13.13 5.91
N ARG A 114 7.73 -13.09 4.92
CA ARG A 114 7.97 -11.94 4.04
C ARG A 114 6.72 -11.52 3.27
N ASP A 115 6.03 -12.47 2.65
CA ASP A 115 4.81 -12.19 1.88
C ASP A 115 3.72 -11.61 2.80
N PHE A 116 3.58 -12.17 3.99
CA PHE A 116 2.64 -11.68 4.98
C PHE A 116 3.01 -10.27 5.48
N LEU A 117 4.29 -10.00 5.77
CA LEU A 117 4.77 -8.67 6.13
C LEU A 117 4.47 -7.65 5.03
N SER A 118 4.72 -8.02 3.77
CA SER A 118 4.43 -7.17 2.60
C SER A 118 2.94 -6.83 2.52
N CYS A 119 2.06 -7.80 2.78
CA CYS A 119 0.61 -7.54 2.84
C CYS A 119 0.22 -6.64 4.02
N CYS A 120 0.87 -6.81 5.17
CA CYS A 120 0.63 -6.00 6.36
C CYS A 120 1.00 -4.54 6.12
N VAL A 121 2.17 -4.27 5.52
CA VAL A 121 2.67 -2.90 5.35
C VAL A 121 2.16 -2.18 4.11
N ALA A 122 1.54 -2.88 3.14
CA ALA A 122 1.00 -2.24 1.94
C ALA A 122 0.13 -1.01 2.29
N PRO A 123 0.22 0.11 1.55
CA PRO A 123 0.86 0.26 0.25
C PRO A 123 2.38 0.54 0.29
N PHE A 124 2.99 0.54 1.48
CA PHE A 124 4.43 0.77 1.62
C PHE A 124 5.24 -0.42 1.10
N VAL A 125 6.46 -0.15 0.67
CA VAL A 125 7.39 -1.15 0.11
C VAL A 125 8.54 -1.39 1.07
N LEU A 126 8.79 -2.67 1.35
CA LEU A 126 9.91 -3.14 2.16
C LEU A 126 11.13 -3.39 1.27
N THR A 127 12.28 -2.95 1.76
CA THR A 127 13.58 -3.49 1.31
C THR A 127 13.90 -4.79 2.05
N GLU A 128 14.93 -5.51 1.60
CA GLU A 128 15.44 -6.69 2.31
C GLU A 128 15.79 -6.38 3.77
N ALA A 129 16.47 -5.25 4.00
CA ALA A 129 16.83 -4.80 5.35
C ALA A 129 15.59 -4.52 6.20
N ASP A 130 14.54 -3.95 5.62
CA ASP A 130 13.28 -3.71 6.33
C ASP A 130 12.58 -5.02 6.73
N VAL A 131 12.63 -6.05 5.87
CA VAL A 131 12.06 -7.38 6.17
C VAL A 131 12.81 -8.03 7.33
N GLU A 132 14.15 -8.02 7.30
CA GLU A 132 14.99 -8.57 8.35
C GLU A 132 14.75 -7.88 9.70
N ASP A 133 14.74 -6.54 9.69
CA ASP A 133 14.50 -5.71 10.86
C ASP A 133 13.10 -5.93 11.46
N LEU A 134 12.05 -5.91 10.63
CA LEU A 134 10.69 -6.20 11.10
C LEU A 134 10.54 -7.61 11.65
N THR A 135 11.15 -8.61 10.99
CA THR A 135 11.12 -9.99 11.46
C THR A 135 11.77 -10.13 12.84
N ALA A 136 12.89 -9.44 13.06
CA ALA A 136 13.55 -9.41 14.37
C ALA A 136 12.66 -8.76 15.45
N GLN A 137 12.04 -7.62 15.15
CA GLN A 137 11.13 -6.93 16.07
C GLN A 137 9.89 -7.78 16.41
N VAL A 138 9.31 -8.49 15.43
CA VAL A 138 8.19 -9.41 15.68
C VAL A 138 8.60 -10.56 16.58
N ARG A 139 9.78 -11.15 16.36
CA ARG A 139 10.31 -12.22 17.22
C ARG A 139 10.54 -11.75 18.64
N GLU A 140 11.05 -10.52 18.82
CA GLU A 140 11.23 -9.92 20.14
C GLU A 140 9.89 -9.70 20.85
N ALA A 141 8.90 -9.14 20.15
CA ALA A 141 7.57 -8.85 20.69
C ALA A 141 6.75 -10.11 21.06
N ARG A 142 7.16 -11.30 20.59
CA ARG A 142 6.52 -12.59 20.90
C ARG A 142 7.13 -13.32 22.11
N ARG A 143 8.26 -12.83 22.64
CA ARG A 143 8.91 -13.40 23.83
C ARG A 143 8.25 -12.90 25.11
#